data_AF-A0A2E7TIN6-F1
#
_entry.id   AF-A0A2E7TIN6-F1
#
_cell.length_a   1.000
_cell.length_b   1.000
_cell.length_c   1.000
_cell.angle_alpha   90.00
_cell.angle_beta   90.00
_cell.angle_gamma   90.00
#
_symmetry.space_group_name_H-M   'P 1'
#
loop_
_entity.id
_entity.type
_entity.pdbx_description
1 polymer ?
#
loop_
_entity_poly.entity_id
_entity_poly.type
_entity_poly.pdbx_seq_one_letter_code
_entity_poly.pdbx_strand_id
1 'polypeptide(L)' 'MRYKYKVRELKTTNQKDIADVGEAIEMEAMSLKKLKAKLDHKKTYHVEYTNKHGNFISTGIKGKEPK' A
#
# COMPACT_ATOMS: atom_id res chain seq x y z
N MET A 1 17.56 -7.54 -2.00
CA MET A 1 17.26 -6.13 -1.70
C MET A 1 15.79 -6.01 -1.36
N ARG A 2 15.45 -5.70 -0.10
CA ARG A 2 14.07 -5.47 0.35
C ARG A 2 13.86 -3.96 0.51
N TYR A 3 12.70 -3.47 0.09
CA TYR A 3 12.28 -2.09 0.33
C TYR A 3 11.36 -2.06 1.55
N LYS A 4 11.46 -0.98 2.33
CA LYS A 4 10.53 -0.64 3.40
C LYS A 4 9.39 0.18 2.80
N TYR A 5 8.17 -0.23 3.07
CA TYR A 5 6.95 0.45 2.67
C TYR A 5 6.20 0.85 3.94
N LYS A 6 5.79 2.10 4.04
CA LYS A 6 4.78 2.51 5.01
C LYS A 6 3.42 2.28 4.37
N VAL A 7 2.59 1.46 4.99
CA VAL A 7 1.29 1.04 4.45
C VAL A 7 0.20 1.51 5.40
N ARG A 8 -0.81 2.20 4.86
CA ARG A 8 -2.01 2.63 5.60
C ARG A 8 -3.25 2.13 4.91
N GLU A 9 -4.26 1.70 5.66
CA GLU A 9 -5.53 1.24 5.09
C GLU A 9 -6.43 2.44 4.80
N LEU A 10 -6.84 2.57 3.53
CA LEU A 10 -7.79 3.56 3.07
C LEU A 10 -9.18 2.90 3.01
N LYS A 11 -10.12 3.44 3.78
CA LYS A 11 -11.52 3.00 3.71
C LYS A 11 -12.30 3.97 2.85
N THR A 12 -12.88 3.45 1.77
CA THR A 12 -13.86 4.21 1.00
C THR A 12 -15.17 4.17 1.79
N THR A 13 -15.56 5.29 2.39
CA THR A 13 -16.90 5.41 2.98
C THR A 13 -17.90 5.64 1.83
N ASN A 14 -19.19 5.37 2.00
CA ASN A 14 -20.22 5.50 0.95
C ASN A 14 -20.45 6.95 0.44
N GLN A 15 -19.62 7.89 0.86
CA GLN A 15 -19.49 9.24 0.33
C GLN A 15 -18.05 9.38 -0.12
N LYS A 16 -17.79 10.12 -1.19
CA LYS A 16 -16.52 10.24 -1.96
C LYS A 16 -15.28 10.70 -1.17
N ASP A 17 -15.29 10.57 0.15
CA ASP A 17 -14.24 10.90 1.08
C ASP A 17 -13.46 9.62 1.42
N ILE A 18 -12.22 9.58 0.94
CA ILE A 18 -11.25 8.56 1.34
C ILE A 18 -10.79 8.94 2.74
N ALA A 19 -11.27 8.22 3.76
CA ALA A 19 -10.79 8.38 5.13
C ALA A 19 -9.58 7.48 5.36
N ASP A 20 -8.54 8.01 6.03
CA ASP A 20 -7.45 7.20 6.58
C ASP A 20 -7.99 6.50 7.84
N VAL A 21 -8.11 5.17 7.79
CA VAL A 21 -8.81 4.40 8.84
C VAL A 21 -7.86 3.47 9.59
N GLY A 22 -6.58 3.46 9.26
CA GLY A 22 -5.60 2.55 9.86
C GLY A 22 -4.33 3.24 10.34
N GLU A 23 -3.69 2.64 11.33
CA GLU A 23 -2.32 2.97 11.68
C GLU A 23 -1.37 2.63 10.53
N ALA A 24 -0.33 3.44 10.35
CA ALA A 24 0.70 3.19 9.37
C ALA A 24 1.59 2.03 9.83
N ILE A 25 1.55 0.91 9.10
CA ILE A 25 2.36 -0.27 9.38
C ILE A 25 3.55 -0.27 8.42
N GLU A 26 4.76 -0.46 8.96
CA GLU A 26 5.94 -0.69 8.14
C GLU A 26 5.98 -2.14 7.65
N MET A 27 6.07 -2.33 6.33
CA MET A 27 6.14 -3.63 5.69
C MET A 27 7.38 -3.74 4.82
N GLU A 28 8.00 -4.93 4.81
CA GLU A 28 9.10 -5.24 3.90
C GLU A 28 8.63 -6.06 2.70
N ALA A 29 9.02 -5.65 1.50
CA ALA A 29 8.83 -6.45 0.29
C ALA A 29 9.96 -6.24 -0.73
N MET A 30 10.22 -7.26 -1.54
CA MET A 30 11.22 -7.19 -2.62
C MET A 30 10.78 -6.24 -3.75
N SER A 31 9.48 -6.02 -3.91
CA SER A 31 8.90 -5.12 -4.91
C SER A 31 7.45 -4.77 -4.56
N LEU A 32 6.92 -3.71 -5.18
CA LEU A 32 5.51 -3.32 -5.03
C LEU A 32 4.55 -4.46 -5.41
N LYS A 33 4.90 -5.27 -6.42
CA LYS A 33 4.12 -6.46 -6.82
C LYS A 33 4.05 -7.50 -5.70
N LYS A 34 5.15 -7.72 -4.98
CA LYS A 34 5.20 -8.64 -3.83
C LYS A 34 4.50 -8.05 -2.61
N LEU A 35 4.52 -6.73 -2.43
CA LEU A 35 3.71 -6.05 -1.41
C LEU A 35 2.21 -6.27 -1.68
N LYS A 36 1.74 -6.01 -2.91
CA LYS A 36 0.34 -6.24 -3.31
C LYS A 36 -0.13 -7.67 -3.05
N ALA A 37 0.76 -8.66 -3.20
CA ALA A 37 0.44 -10.06 -2.91
C ALA A 37 0.28 -10.39 -1.42
N LYS A 38 0.78 -9.53 -0.51
CA LYS A 38 0.59 -9.67 0.95
C LYS A 38 -0.65 -8.92 1.46
N LEU A 39 -1.13 -7.94 0.69
CA LEU A 39 -2.25 -7.09 1.05
C LEU A 39 -3.59 -7.73 0.64
N ASP A 40 -4.65 -7.42 1.36
CA ASP A 40 -6.00 -7.88 1.04
C ASP A 40 -6.49 -7.23 -0.26
N HIS A 41 -6.98 -8.04 -1.20
CA HIS A 41 -7.48 -7.60 -2.50
C HIS A 41 -8.78 -6.79 -2.38
N LYS A 42 -9.54 -6.96 -1.29
CA LYS A 42 -10.78 -6.22 -1.05
C LYS A 42 -10.53 -4.81 -0.49
N LYS A 43 -9.32 -4.56 0.03
CA LYS A 43 -8.97 -3.31 0.70
C LYS A 43 -8.10 -2.43 -0.17
N THR A 44 -8.21 -1.12 0.06
CA THR A 44 -7.36 -0.11 -0.57
C THR A 44 -6.35 0.37 0.47
N TYR A 45 -5.13 0.65 0.03
CA TYR A 45 -4.05 1.05 0.91
C TYR A 45 -3.33 2.25 0.31
N HIS A 46 -2.92 3.19 1.15
CA HIS A 46 -1.91 4.19 0.80
C HIS A 46 -0.54 3.61 1.12
N VAL A 47 0.38 3.69 0.16
CA VAL A 47 1.76 3.24 0.37
C VAL A 47 2.77 4.32 0.06
N GLU A 48 3.75 4.43 0.95
CA GLU A 48 4.89 5.32 0.82
C GLU A 48 6.18 4.52 0.84
N TYR A 49 7.06 4.75 -0.14
CA TYR A 49 8.37 4.09 -0.19
C TYR A 49 9.36 4.88 -1.03
N THR A 50 10.64 4.68 -0.78
CA THR A 50 11.72 5.17 -1.65
C THR A 50 12.11 4.07 -2.62
N ASN A 51 12.10 4.38 -3.92
CA ASN A 51 12.48 3.40 -4.94
C ASN A 51 14.01 3.26 -5.06
N LYS A 52 14.49 2.33 -5.90
CA LYS A 52 15.93 2.11 -6.14
C LYS A 52 16.68 3.31 -6.72
N HIS A 53 15.96 4.29 -7.24
CA HIS A 53 16.50 5.51 -7.84
C HIS A 53 16.55 6.67 -6.84
N GLY A 54 16.19 6.45 -5.56
CA GLY A 54 16.16 7.49 -4.53
C GLY A 54 14.91 8.36 -4.54
N ASN A 55 13.93 8.08 -5.41
CA ASN A 55 12.70 8.87 -5.48
C ASN A 55 11.70 8.39 -4.43
N PHE A 56 11.15 9.32 -3.68
CA PHE A 56 10.01 9.08 -2.80
C PHE A 56 8.73 8.90 -3.65
N ILE A 57 8.03 7.81 -3.39
CA ILE A 57 6.78 7.45 -4.06
C ILE A 57 5.70 7.34 -3.00
N SER A 58 4.58 8.04 -3.22
CA SER A 58 3.34 7.95 -2.45
C SER A 58 2.22 7.62 -3.44
N THR A 59 1.52 6.51 -3.22
CA THR A 59 0.47 6.04 -4.13
C THR A 59 -0.58 5.19 -3.42
N GLY A 60 -1.82 5.26 -3.89
CA GLY A 60 -2.86 4.31 -3.52
C GLY A 60 -2.71 2.99 -4.30
N ILE A 61 -2.85 1.85 -3.62
CA ILE A 61 -2.84 0.52 -4.23
C ILE A 61 -3.94 -0.36 -3.62
N LYS A 62 -4.36 -1.38 -4.36
CA LYS A 62 -5.16 -2.50 -3.84
C LYS A 62 -4.32 -3.77 -3.77
N GLY A 63 -4.73 -4.70 -2.91
CA GLY A 63 -4.14 -6.04 -2.90
C GLY A 63 -4.32 -6.76 -4.23
N LYS A 64 -3.49 -7.78 -4.48
CA LYS A 64 -3.52 -8.55 -5.72
C LYS A 64 -4.72 -9.50 -5.71
N GLU A 65 -5.59 -9.41 -6.72
CA GLU A 65 -6.69 -10.36 -6.89
C GLU A 65 -6.17 -11.80 -7.08
N PRO A 66 -6.81 -12.79 -6.42
CA PRO A 66 -6.56 -14.20 -6.71
C PRO A 66 -6.97 -14.49 -8.17
N LYS A 67 -6.18 -15.31 -8.86
CA LYS A 67 -6.46 -15.76 -10.21
C LYS A 67 -7.42 -16.95 -10.20
#